data_AF-A0A811UTH8-F1
#
_entry.id   AF-A0A811UTH8-F1
#
_cell.length_a   1.000
_cell.length_b   1.000
_cell.length_c   1.000
_cell.angle_alpha   90.00
_cell.angle_beta   90.00
_cell.angle_gamma   90.00
#
_symmetry.space_group_name_H-M   'P 1'
#
loop_
_entity.id
_entity.type
_entity.pdbx_description
1 polymer ?
#
loop_
_entity_poly.entity_id
_entity_poly.type
_entity_poly.pdbx_seq_one_letter_code
_entity_poly.pdbx_strand_id
1 'polypeptide(L)'
;MVIDDREHVRKLELNRVLESKEVPVKGKNVRKCLVPKVNFEANEYFELINWSKAKLISPPLLASLSSNTILQLISSKAKPTLDINLADIPCHTQAVERCVKLVTQASSKVYGPERRDGFIRATITFRSSMPKFDTKSEFAIPQ
;
A
#
# COMPACT_ATOMS: atom_id res chain seq x y z
N MET A 1 2.93 -8.68 -10.11
CA MET A 1 3.99 -8.39 -11.09
C MET A 1 5.29 -9.10 -10.73
N VAL A 2 5.92 -8.84 -9.56
CA VAL A 2 7.20 -9.49 -9.17
C VAL A 2 7.11 -11.02 -9.03
N ILE A 3 5.97 -11.53 -8.58
CA ILE A 3 5.69 -12.97 -8.47
C ILE A 3 4.91 -13.55 -9.67
N ASP A 4 4.81 -12.80 -10.77
CA ASP A 4 4.09 -13.28 -11.96
C ASP A 4 4.79 -14.50 -12.58
N ASP A 5 4.04 -15.37 -13.23
CA ASP A 5 4.63 -16.56 -13.85
C ASP A 5 5.47 -16.21 -15.09
N ARG A 6 5.13 -15.11 -15.78
CA ARG A 6 5.83 -14.66 -16.99
C ARG A 6 7.11 -13.91 -16.64
N GLU A 7 8.23 -14.40 -17.18
CA GLU A 7 9.57 -13.85 -16.89
C GLU A 7 9.71 -12.37 -17.28
N HIS A 8 9.18 -11.96 -18.44
CA HIS A 8 9.32 -10.58 -18.92
C HIS A 8 8.61 -9.58 -17.99
N VAL A 9 7.44 -9.93 -17.44
CA VAL A 9 6.70 -9.06 -16.52
C VAL A 9 7.44 -8.92 -15.19
N ARG A 10 8.02 -10.02 -14.68
CA ARG A 10 8.84 -9.99 -13.46
C ARG A 10 10.06 -9.10 -13.62
N LYS A 11 10.81 -9.28 -14.71
CA LYS A 11 12.00 -8.48 -15.03
C LYS A 11 11.66 -7.00 -15.15
N LEU A 12 10.58 -6.68 -15.86
CA LEU A 12 10.09 -5.32 -16.02
C LEU A 12 9.85 -4.65 -14.66
N GLU A 13 9.19 -5.35 -13.73
CA GLU A 13 8.93 -4.80 -12.40
C GLU A 13 10.19 -4.69 -11.53
N LEU A 14 11.08 -5.68 -11.55
CA LEU A 14 12.33 -5.63 -10.78
C LEU A 14 13.23 -4.46 -11.22
N ASN A 15 13.28 -4.18 -12.53
CA ASN A 15 13.99 -3.02 -13.06
C ASN A 15 13.39 -1.70 -12.53
N ARG A 16 12.07 -1.55 -12.53
CA ARG A 16 11.39 -0.38 -11.97
C ARG A 16 11.69 -0.17 -10.49
N VAL A 17 11.75 -1.27 -9.73
CA VAL A 17 12.10 -1.23 -8.31
C VAL A 17 13.55 -0.77 -8.12
N LEU A 18 14.47 -1.26 -8.95
CA LEU A 18 15.87 -0.84 -8.94
C LEU A 18 16.00 0.66 -9.22
N GLU A 19 15.38 1.15 -10.30
CA GLU A 19 15.37 2.58 -10.66
C GLU A 19 14.80 3.44 -9.52
N SER A 20 13.72 2.97 -8.87
CA SER A 20 13.10 3.71 -7.77
C SER A 20 13.98 3.85 -6.52
N LYS A 21 15.01 3.01 -6.37
CA LYS A 21 15.99 3.08 -5.27
C LYS A 21 17.14 4.04 -5.58
N GLU A 22 17.47 4.25 -6.86
CA GLU A 22 18.49 5.21 -7.29
C GLU A 22 18.00 6.66 -7.14
N VAL A 23 16.69 6.89 -7.17
CA VAL A 23 16.10 8.21 -6.92
C VAL A 23 16.24 8.59 -5.44
N PRO A 24 17.04 9.61 -5.08
CA PRO A 24 17.25 9.97 -3.68
C PRO A 24 15.95 10.47 -3.07
N VAL A 25 15.53 9.85 -1.96
CA VAL A 25 14.38 10.32 -1.18
C VAL A 25 14.79 11.59 -0.45
N LYS A 26 14.38 12.76 -0.97
CA LYS A 26 14.60 14.05 -0.30
C LYS A 26 13.77 14.13 1.00
N GLY A 27 14.39 13.81 2.13
CA GLY A 27 13.89 14.07 3.49
C GLY A 27 13.14 12.90 4.17
N LYS A 28 13.00 12.97 5.50
CA LYS A 28 12.23 12.03 6.35
C LYS A 28 10.71 12.19 6.22
N ASN A 29 10.22 12.60 5.05
CA ASN A 29 8.81 12.87 4.85
C ASN A 29 8.05 11.55 4.60
N VAL A 30 6.86 11.43 5.19
CA VAL A 30 5.92 10.35 4.89
C VAL A 30 5.70 10.29 3.38
N ARG A 31 5.84 9.09 2.79
CA ARG A 31 5.62 8.89 1.36
C ARG A 31 4.17 9.27 1.02
N LYS A 32 3.98 10.28 0.17
CA LYS A 32 2.66 10.62 -0.38
C LYS A 32 2.27 9.54 -1.39
N CYS A 33 1.21 8.79 -1.09
CA CYS A 33 0.60 7.87 -2.05
C CYS A 33 -0.12 8.70 -3.11
N LEU A 34 0.49 8.86 -4.27
CA LEU A 34 -0.13 9.50 -5.42
C LEU A 34 -0.88 8.43 -6.21
N VAL A 35 -2.16 8.67 -6.48
CA VAL A 35 -2.95 7.76 -7.31
C VAL A 35 -2.51 7.96 -8.77
N PRO A 36 -1.90 6.95 -9.42
CA PRO A 36 -1.49 7.09 -10.82
C PRO A 36 -2.73 7.14 -11.73
N LYS A 37 -2.61 7.86 -12.85
CA LYS A 37 -3.64 7.85 -13.88
C LYS A 37 -3.70 6.47 -14.53
N VAL A 38 -4.86 5.82 -14.44
CA VAL A 38 -5.09 4.50 -15.03
C VAL A 38 -5.29 4.63 -16.54
N ASN A 39 -4.63 3.75 -17.30
CA ASN A 39 -4.83 3.57 -18.72
C ASN A 39 -5.99 2.58 -18.97
N PHE A 40 -7.13 3.07 -19.44
CA PHE A 40 -8.30 2.24 -19.75
C PHE A 40 -8.19 1.49 -21.08
N GLU A 41 -7.24 1.87 -21.94
CA GLU A 41 -6.96 1.20 -23.22
C GLU A 41 -5.95 0.05 -23.07
N ALA A 42 -5.48 -0.22 -21.85
CA ALA A 42 -4.53 -1.29 -21.58
C ALA A 42 -5.16 -2.66 -21.85
N ASN A 43 -4.46 -3.51 -22.60
CA ASN A 43 -4.87 -4.90 -22.80
C ASN A 43 -4.39 -5.79 -21.66
N GLU A 44 -3.22 -5.45 -21.10
CA GLU A 44 -2.61 -6.22 -20.01
C GLU A 44 -2.46 -5.40 -18.74
N TYR A 45 -2.54 -6.08 -17.60
CA TYR A 45 -2.53 -5.41 -16.30
C TYR A 45 -1.24 -4.60 -16.04
N PHE A 46 -0.10 -4.99 -16.64
CA PHE A 46 1.17 -4.30 -16.44
C PHE A 46 1.31 -3.00 -17.22
N GLU A 47 0.35 -2.73 -18.11
CA GLU A 47 0.22 -1.51 -18.93
C GLU A 47 -0.81 -0.53 -18.34
N LEU A 48 -1.54 -0.92 -17.29
CA LEU A 48 -2.55 -0.09 -16.63
C LEU A 48 -1.98 1.22 -16.09
N ILE A 49 -0.69 1.25 -15.77
CA ILE A 49 -0.01 2.43 -15.27
C ILE A 49 1.07 2.82 -16.28
N ASN A 50 1.01 4.06 -16.77
CA ASN A 50 2.09 4.62 -17.57
C ASN A 50 3.26 5.03 -16.65
N TRP A 51 4.22 4.13 -16.48
CA TRP A 51 5.38 4.30 -15.61
C TRP A 51 6.36 5.38 -16.07
N SER A 52 6.33 5.80 -17.35
CA SER A 52 7.11 6.93 -17.85
C SER A 52 6.57 8.27 -17.34
N LYS A 53 5.26 8.35 -17.04
CA LYS A 53 4.60 9.55 -16.50
C LYS A 53 4.36 9.47 -15.00
N ALA A 54 4.29 8.27 -14.43
CA ALA A 54 4.07 8.05 -13.02
C ALA A 54 5.38 8.15 -12.23
N LYS A 55 5.29 8.63 -10.98
CA LYS A 55 6.45 8.63 -10.08
C LYS A 55 6.76 7.19 -9.64
N LEU A 56 7.94 6.70 -9.98
CA LEU A 56 8.45 5.41 -9.50
C LEU A 56 8.72 5.50 -7.99
N ILE A 57 8.07 4.63 -7.22
CA ILE A 57 8.26 4.50 -5.78
C ILE A 57 8.37 3.00 -5.48
N SER A 58 9.47 2.57 -4.85
CA SER A 58 9.64 1.18 -4.43
C SER A 58 8.48 0.78 -3.51
N PRO A 59 7.77 -0.33 -3.79
CA PRO A 59 6.78 -0.89 -2.86
C PRO A 59 7.41 -1.14 -1.48
N PRO A 60 6.67 -0.92 -0.37
CA PRO A 60 7.19 -1.17 0.98
C PRO A 60 7.71 -2.59 1.18
N LEU A 61 7.03 -3.58 0.60
CA LEU A 61 7.43 -4.99 0.65
C LEU A 61 8.80 -5.27 0.01
N LEU A 62 9.21 -4.44 -0.96
CA LEU A 62 10.48 -4.57 -1.67
C LEU A 62 11.52 -3.55 -1.17
N ALA A 63 11.14 -2.71 -0.21
CA ALA A 63 12.02 -1.65 0.29
C ALA A 63 13.24 -2.22 1.01
N SER A 64 13.09 -3.35 1.72
CA SER A 64 14.15 -4.04 2.46
C SER A 64 15.18 -4.74 1.56
N LEU A 65 14.85 -5.03 0.30
CA LEU A 65 15.76 -5.73 -0.60
C LEU A 65 16.94 -4.84 -1.01
N SER A 66 18.14 -5.42 -1.05
CA SER A 66 19.32 -4.71 -1.56
C SER A 66 19.30 -4.61 -3.09
N SER A 67 19.92 -3.58 -3.65
CA SER A 67 20.06 -3.45 -5.12
C SER A 67 20.79 -4.65 -5.73
N ASN A 68 21.78 -5.20 -5.04
CA ASN A 68 22.50 -6.40 -5.49
C ASN A 68 21.61 -7.64 -5.55
N THR A 69 20.74 -7.83 -4.54
CA THR A 69 19.75 -8.91 -4.53
C THR A 69 18.78 -8.76 -5.71
N ILE A 70 18.35 -7.53 -6.02
CA ILE A 70 17.47 -7.27 -7.18
C ILE A 70 18.17 -7.60 -8.50
N LEU A 71 19.45 -7.23 -8.66
CA LEU A 71 20.24 -7.56 -9.84
C LEU A 71 20.43 -9.08 -10.02
N GLN A 72 20.64 -9.81 -8.92
CA GLN A 72 20.66 -11.27 -8.93
C GLN A 72 19.31 -11.86 -9.36
N LEU A 73 18.19 -11.30 -8.89
CA LEU A 73 16.84 -11.71 -9.27
C LEU A 73 16.48 -11.39 -10.73
N ILE A 74 17.04 -10.33 -11.30
CA ILE A 74 16.89 -10.01 -12.73
C ILE A 74 17.70 -10.99 -13.59
N SER A 75 18.89 -11.37 -13.11
CA SER A 75 19.78 -12.30 -13.80
C SER A 75 19.28 -13.75 -13.70
N SER A 76 18.63 -14.11 -12.59
CA SER A 76 18.01 -15.42 -12.44
C SER A 76 16.70 -15.49 -13.22
N LYS A 77 16.58 -16.46 -14.13
CA LYS A 77 15.33 -16.71 -14.87
C LYS A 77 14.24 -17.33 -13.99
N ALA A 78 14.66 -17.92 -12.86
CA ALA A 78 13.78 -18.56 -11.89
C ALA A 78 12.81 -17.56 -11.25
N LYS A 79 11.65 -18.04 -10.80
CA LYS A 79 10.70 -17.24 -10.03
C LYS A 79 11.40 -16.79 -8.74
N PRO A 80 11.34 -15.50 -8.36
CA PRO A 80 11.94 -15.04 -7.12
C PRO A 80 11.28 -15.76 -5.97
N THR A 81 12.02 -16.60 -5.25
CA THR A 81 11.64 -17.06 -3.91
C THR A 81 11.93 -15.90 -2.96
N LEU A 82 11.15 -14.84 -3.09
CA LEU A 82 11.13 -13.79 -2.10
C LEU A 82 10.47 -14.40 -0.86
N ASP A 83 11.12 -14.33 0.30
CA ASP A 83 10.50 -14.60 1.63
C ASP A 83 9.37 -13.61 1.98
N ILE A 84 8.76 -13.02 0.96
CA ILE A 84 7.53 -12.26 1.03
C ILE A 84 6.43 -13.30 0.83
N ASN A 85 6.13 -14.05 1.89
CA ASN A 85 4.99 -14.94 1.85
C ASN A 85 3.71 -14.08 1.85
N LEU A 86 3.24 -13.71 0.65
CA LEU A 86 1.99 -12.98 0.45
C LEU A 86 0.79 -13.73 1.06
N ALA A 87 0.88 -15.06 1.19
CA ALA A 87 -0.15 -15.87 1.82
C ALA A 87 -0.22 -15.68 3.36
N ASP A 88 0.88 -15.27 4.00
CA ASP A 88 0.93 -15.04 5.44
C ASP A 88 0.49 -13.63 5.84
N ILE A 89 0.26 -12.72 4.88
CA ILE A 89 -0.28 -11.39 5.20
C ILE A 89 -1.73 -11.59 5.62
N PRO A 90 -2.06 -11.44 6.91
CA PRO A 90 -3.39 -11.80 7.40
C PRO A 90 -4.41 -10.81 6.83
N CYS A 91 -5.22 -11.29 5.89
CA CYS A 91 -6.28 -10.50 5.24
C CYS A 91 -7.49 -10.27 6.16
N HIS A 92 -7.67 -11.14 7.16
CA HIS A 92 -8.78 -11.11 8.13
C HIS A 92 -8.33 -10.66 9.52
N THR A 93 -7.46 -9.65 9.62
CA THR A 93 -7.19 -9.04 10.93
C THR A 93 -8.36 -8.17 11.36
N GLN A 94 -8.57 -8.08 12.67
CA GLN A 94 -9.55 -7.16 13.25
C GLN A 94 -9.31 -5.69 12.81
N ALA A 95 -8.06 -5.32 12.55
CA ALA A 95 -7.71 -4.00 12.03
C ALA A 95 -8.28 -3.76 10.62
N VAL A 96 -8.16 -4.76 9.74
CA VAL A 96 -8.74 -4.71 8.37
C VAL A 96 -10.26 -4.61 8.45
N GLU A 97 -10.92 -5.44 9.26
CA GLU A 97 -12.38 -5.40 9.44
C GLU A 97 -12.87 -4.04 9.94
N ARG A 98 -12.18 -3.47 10.94
CA ARG A 98 -12.49 -2.13 11.46
C ARG A 98 -12.30 -1.04 10.39
N CYS A 99 -11.29 -1.17 9.54
CA CYS A 99 -11.05 -0.24 8.45
C CYS A 99 -12.17 -0.31 7.40
N VAL A 100 -12.51 -1.52 6.92
CA VAL A 100 -13.60 -1.74 5.96
C VAL A 100 -14.92 -1.18 6.50
N LYS A 101 -15.23 -1.42 7.78
CA LYS A 101 -16.41 -0.86 8.45
C LYS A 101 -16.41 0.66 8.43
N LEU A 102 -15.29 1.30 8.77
CA LEU A 102 -15.19 2.77 8.80
C LEU A 102 -15.34 3.39 7.41
N VAL A 103 -14.70 2.82 6.38
CA VAL A 103 -14.81 3.27 4.99
C VAL A 103 -16.24 3.15 4.47
N THR A 104 -16.93 2.07 4.84
CA THR A 104 -18.34 1.85 4.48
C THR A 104 -19.25 2.88 5.16
N GLN A 105 -19.04 3.12 6.46
CA GLN A 105 -19.77 4.16 7.21
C GLN A 105 -19.57 5.56 6.62
N ALA A 106 -18.33 5.91 6.26
CA ALA A 106 -18.02 7.17 5.62
C ALA A 106 -18.76 7.31 4.28
N SER A 107 -18.76 6.26 3.46
CA SER A 107 -19.43 6.26 2.15
C SER A 107 -20.95 6.36 2.25
N SER A 108 -21.55 5.83 3.31
CA SER A 108 -22.98 5.98 3.58
C SER A 108 -23.37 7.36 4.10
N LYS A 109 -22.47 8.06 4.82
CA LYS A 109 -22.79 9.35 5.45
C LYS A 109 -22.47 10.57 4.60
N VAL A 110 -21.43 10.53 3.77
CA VAL A 110 -20.98 11.69 3.00
C VAL A 110 -20.62 11.33 1.55
N TYR A 111 -20.88 12.26 0.64
CA TYR A 111 -20.56 12.12 -0.79
C TYR A 111 -19.26 12.85 -1.15
N GLY A 112 -18.48 12.25 -2.06
CA GLY A 112 -17.23 12.79 -2.59
C GLY A 112 -15.97 12.30 -1.85
N PRO A 113 -14.82 12.19 -2.53
CA PRO A 113 -13.59 11.63 -1.97
C PRO A 113 -13.04 12.45 -0.79
N GLU A 114 -13.02 13.78 -0.91
CA GLU A 114 -12.47 14.66 0.13
C GLU A 114 -13.29 14.61 1.43
N ARG A 115 -14.62 14.66 1.33
CA ARG A 115 -15.50 14.57 2.50
C ARG A 115 -15.40 13.20 3.18
N ARG A 116 -15.30 12.12 2.40
CA ARG A 116 -15.10 10.76 2.96
C ARG A 116 -13.76 10.66 3.69
N ASP A 117 -12.67 11.16 3.11
CA ASP A 117 -11.37 11.19 3.76
C ASP A 117 -11.41 12.03 5.05
N GLY A 118 -12.03 13.22 4.99
CA GLY A 118 -12.23 14.08 6.16
C GLY A 118 -13.02 13.39 7.28
N PHE A 119 -14.12 12.69 6.94
CA PHE A 119 -14.92 11.92 7.90
C PHE A 119 -14.09 10.80 8.57
N ILE A 120 -13.31 10.06 7.77
CA ILE A 120 -12.46 8.96 8.25
C ILE A 120 -11.40 9.53 9.21
N ARG A 121 -10.68 10.58 8.81
CA ARG A 121 -9.65 11.23 9.64
C ARG A 121 -10.24 11.77 10.95
N ALA A 122 -11.34 12.51 10.88
CA ALA A 122 -12.00 13.04 12.07
C ALA A 122 -12.43 11.92 13.03
N THR A 123 -12.97 10.82 12.50
CA THR A 123 -13.36 9.65 13.31
C THR A 123 -12.15 8.97 13.95
N ILE A 124 -11.04 8.81 13.23
CA ILE A 124 -9.80 8.24 13.77
C ILE A 124 -9.23 9.15 14.86
N THR A 125 -9.15 10.46 14.61
CA THR A 125 -8.66 11.43 15.59
C THR A 125 -9.53 11.43 16.85
N PHE A 126 -10.86 11.41 16.70
CA PHE A 126 -11.79 11.31 17.82
C PHE A 126 -11.58 10.01 18.63
N ARG A 127 -11.44 8.87 17.95
CA ARG A 127 -11.15 7.58 18.61
C ARG A 127 -9.80 7.59 19.34
N SER A 128 -8.80 8.27 18.80
CA SER A 128 -7.49 8.41 19.44
C SER A 128 -7.50 9.37 20.63
N SER A 129 -8.40 10.36 20.65
CA SER A 129 -8.61 11.23 21.82
C SER A 129 -9.42 10.59 22.93
N MET A 130 -10.13 9.50 22.65
CA MET A 130 -10.86 8.78 23.69
C MET A 130 -9.87 8.12 24.66
N PRO A 131 -10.12 8.22 25.99
CA PRO A 131 -9.33 7.49 26.98
C PRO A 131 -9.36 5.99 26.69
N LYS A 132 -8.20 5.35 26.85
CA LYS A 132 -8.09 3.90 26.79
C LYS A 132 -8.51 3.34 28.14
N PHE A 133 -9.35 2.33 28.11
CA PHE A 133 -9.84 1.63 29.28
C PHE A 133 -9.41 0.18 29.17
N ASP A 134 -8.81 -0.35 30.22
CA ASP A 134 -8.38 -1.75 30.28
C ASP A 134 -9.56 -2.64 30.66
N THR A 135 -10.49 -2.12 31.47
CA THR A 135 -11.71 -2.81 31.88
C THR A 135 -12.98 -2.02 31.57
N LYS A 136 -14.10 -2.72 31.36
CA LYS A 136 -15.40 -2.08 31.08
C LYS A 136 -15.89 -1.19 32.23
N SER A 137 -15.49 -1.49 33.46
CA SER A 137 -15.83 -0.72 34.67
C SER A 137 -15.23 0.69 34.68
N GLU A 138 -14.13 0.92 33.97
CA GLU A 138 -13.50 2.24 33.89
C GLU A 138 -14.25 3.19 32.96
N PHE A 139 -15.15 2.67 32.11
CA PHE A 139 -15.99 3.48 31.23
C PHE A 139 -17.13 4.12 32.04
N ALA A 140 -16.84 5.27 32.64
CA ALA A 140 -17.84 6.09 33.33
C ALA A 140 -18.58 7.00 32.33
N ILE A 141 -19.91 6.92 32.30
CA ILE A 141 -20.76 7.88 31.57
C ILE A 141 -20.86 9.12 32.47
N PRO A 142 -20.44 10.33 32.01
CA PRO A 142 -20.65 11.55 32.78
C PRO A 142 -22.15 11.75 33.03
N GLN A 143 -22.53 12.01 34.29
CA GLN A 143 -23.91 12.33 34.68
C GLN A 143 -24.28 13.77 34.30
#